data_AF-A0A7J2YSC1-F1
#
_entry.id   AF-A0A7J2YSC1-F1
#
_cell.length_a   1.000
_cell.length_b   1.000
_cell.length_c   1.000
_cell.angle_alpha   90.00
_cell.angle_beta   90.00
_cell.angle_gamma   90.00
#
_symmetry.space_group_name_H-M   'P 1'
#
loop_
_entity.id
_entity.type
_entity.pdbx_description
1 polymer ?
#
loop_
_entity_poly.entity_id
_entity_poly.type
_entity_poly.pdbx_seq_one_letter_code
_entity_poly.pdbx_strand_id
1 'polypeptide(L)'
;MAKYEIHQRTVNLVNDFNTAWDFLHSKGELTLRTEKSLTPFFVYASIVQRAKHSGERVIKVLNKDTRRASAYVFKCCWGYHTNCYGEGTRIGTYCQALDNHIINS
;
A
#
# COMPACT_ATOMS: atom_id res chain seq x y z
N MET A 1 -16.83 11.88 10.60
CA MET A 1 -15.74 12.08 11.55
C MET A 1 -14.44 12.25 10.78
N ALA A 2 -13.83 13.43 10.79
CA ALA A 2 -12.43 13.59 10.40
C ALA A 2 -11.58 13.33 11.65
N LYS A 3 -10.92 12.18 11.70
CA LYS A 3 -9.84 11.89 12.65
C LYS A 3 -8.77 11.14 11.86
N TYR A 4 -8.01 11.88 11.07
CA TYR A 4 -6.78 11.34 10.51
C TYR A 4 -5.68 11.55 11.53
N GLU A 5 -5.32 10.49 12.24
CA GLU A 5 -3.93 10.19 12.54
C GLU A 5 -3.87 8.76 13.05
N ILE A 6 -3.43 7.80 12.23
CA ILE A 6 -2.64 6.70 12.79
C ILE A 6 -1.52 6.33 11.80
N HIS A 7 -0.34 6.89 12.08
CA HIS A 7 0.94 6.63 11.43
C HIS A 7 1.91 6.03 12.44
N GLN A 8 1.58 4.85 12.96
CA GLN A 8 2.41 4.21 13.97
C GLN A 8 3.69 3.67 13.36
N ARG A 9 4.82 4.10 13.93
CA ARG A 9 6.18 3.61 13.64
C ARG A 9 6.58 3.78 12.16
N THR A 10 7.85 4.09 11.92
CA THR A 10 8.35 4.26 10.55
C THR A 10 8.73 2.93 9.93
N VAL A 11 8.60 2.89 8.61
CA VAL A 11 9.08 1.83 7.73
C VAL A 11 10.12 2.46 6.83
N ASN A 12 11.33 1.91 6.81
CA ASN A 12 12.35 2.36 5.89
C ASN A 12 11.98 1.87 4.48
N LEU A 13 11.74 2.81 3.58
CA LEU A 13 11.45 2.59 2.17
C LEU A 13 12.43 3.44 1.36
N VAL A 14 12.90 2.91 0.24
CA VAL A 14 13.83 3.60 -0.66
C VAL A 14 13.10 4.59 -1.54
N ASN A 15 11.96 4.17 -2.11
CA ASN A 15 11.17 4.98 -3.01
C ASN A 15 10.12 5.79 -2.25
N ASP A 16 9.82 6.99 -2.74
CA ASP A 16 8.70 7.77 -2.22
C ASP A 16 7.35 7.24 -2.75
N PHE A 17 6.26 7.78 -2.21
CA PHE A 17 4.92 7.37 -2.63
C PHE A 17 4.66 7.67 -4.12
N ASN A 18 5.20 8.75 -4.67
CA ASN A 18 4.95 9.12 -6.06
C ASN A 18 5.60 8.11 -6.99
N THR A 19 6.85 7.75 -6.74
CA THR A 19 7.56 6.71 -7.48
C THR A 19 6.80 5.38 -7.43
N ALA A 20 6.33 4.97 -6.25
CA ALA A 20 5.57 3.74 -6.10
C ALA A 20 4.22 3.78 -6.84
N TRP A 21 3.55 4.93 -6.80
CA TRP A 21 2.27 5.13 -7.49
C TRP A 21 2.44 5.16 -9.01
N ASP A 22 3.42 5.91 -9.53
CA ASP A 22 3.71 6.04 -10.96
C ASP A 22 4.14 4.68 -11.54
N PHE A 23 4.92 3.90 -10.78
CA PHE A 23 5.28 2.53 -11.16
C PHE A 23 4.04 1.65 -11.34
N LEU A 24 3.15 1.59 -10.33
CA LEU A 24 1.89 0.84 -10.43
C LEU A 24 0.97 1.37 -11.54
N HIS A 25 0.93 2.69 -11.74
CA HIS A 25 0.16 3.28 -12.83
C HIS A 25 0.65 2.81 -14.20
N SER A 26 1.97 2.68 -14.38
CA SER A 26 2.57 2.19 -15.63
C SER A 26 2.42 0.68 -15.85
N LYS A 27 2.51 -0.13 -14.78
CA LYS A 27 2.51 -1.60 -14.86
C LYS A 27 1.10 -2.21 -14.75
N GLY A 28 0.15 -1.48 -14.18
CA GLY A 28 -1.15 -2.01 -13.80
C GLY A 28 -1.10 -2.79 -12.49
N GLU A 29 -2.02 -3.75 -12.33
CA GLU A 29 -2.08 -4.58 -11.13
C GLU A 29 -0.86 -5.50 -11.02
N LEU A 30 -0.19 -5.50 -9.87
CA LEU A 30 0.96 -6.35 -9.59
C LEU A 30 0.63 -7.39 -8.52
N THR A 31 1.21 -8.59 -8.66
CA THR A 31 1.25 -9.57 -7.59
C THR A 31 2.53 -9.39 -6.78
N LEU A 32 2.41 -9.04 -5.51
CA LEU A 32 3.53 -8.80 -4.61
C LEU A 32 3.66 -9.95 -3.59
N ARG A 33 4.89 -10.35 -3.29
CA ARG A 33 5.20 -11.28 -2.19
C ARG A 33 5.57 -10.48 -0.95
N THR A 34 4.92 -10.79 0.16
CA THR A 34 5.19 -10.16 1.46
C THR A 34 6.12 -11.03 2.30
N GLU A 35 7.03 -10.41 3.05
CA GLU A 35 8.10 -11.13 3.79
C GLU A 35 7.97 -11.06 5.32
N LYS A 36 6.95 -10.39 5.86
CA LYS A 36 6.89 -10.05 7.30
C LYS A 36 6.44 -11.19 8.25
N SER A 37 6.23 -12.40 7.76
CA SER A 37 5.83 -13.53 8.60
C SER A 37 6.58 -14.80 8.23
N LEU A 38 6.73 -15.70 9.21
CA LEU A 38 7.26 -17.06 9.03
C LEU A 38 6.67 -17.76 7.80
N THR A 39 5.44 -17.37 7.43
CA THR A 39 4.82 -17.73 6.16
C THR A 39 4.68 -16.48 5.26
N PRO A 40 5.42 -16.38 4.15
CA PRO A 40 5.18 -15.35 3.15
C PRO A 40 3.81 -15.56 2.50
N PHE A 41 3.14 -14.46 2.17
CA PHE A 41 1.87 -14.51 1.44
C PHE A 41 1.86 -13.49 0.30
N PHE A 42 0.95 -13.67 -0.64
CA PHE A 42 0.84 -12.81 -1.82
C PHE A 42 -0.35 -11.88 -1.74
N VAL A 43 -0.18 -10.69 -2.30
CA VAL A 43 -1.24 -9.68 -2.43
C VAL A 43 -1.24 -9.12 -3.84
N TYR A 44 -2.39 -8.58 -4.26
CA TYR A 44 -2.45 -7.73 -5.44
C TYR A 44 -2.35 -6.27 -5.02
N ALA A 45 -1.54 -5.48 -5.73
CA ALA A 45 -1.47 -4.03 -5.58
C ALA A 45 -1.91 -3.38 -6.88
N SER A 46 -2.84 -2.42 -6.79
CA SER A 46 -3.30 -1.65 -7.94
C SER A 46 -3.65 -0.22 -7.52
N ILE A 47 -3.69 0.69 -8.50
CA ILE A 47 -4.18 2.04 -8.29
C ILE A 47 -5.72 2.05 -8.28
N VAL A 48 -6.31 2.89 -7.44
CA VAL A 48 -7.74 3.20 -7.52
C VAL A 48 -7.96 4.70 -7.55
N GLN A 49 -8.86 5.15 -8.43
CA GLN A 49 -9.40 6.50 -8.42
C GLN A 49 -10.77 6.44 -7.75
N ARG A 50 -10.91 6.94 -6.51
CA ARG A 50 -12.22 6.98 -5.84
C ARG A 50 -13.08 8.08 -6.47
N ALA A 51 -14.10 7.69 -7.25
CA ALA A 51 -15.02 8.62 -7.92
C ALA A 51 -15.79 9.59 -6.98
N LYS A 52 -15.88 9.32 -5.66
CA LYS A 52 -16.57 10.17 -4.67
C LYS A 52 -15.66 11.03 -3.78
N HIS A 53 -14.34 10.87 -3.88
CA HIS A 53 -13.33 11.78 -3.30
C HIS A 53 -12.34 12.11 -4.42
N SER A 54 -12.73 13.08 -5.24
CA SER A 54 -12.02 13.48 -6.47
C SER A 54 -10.56 13.85 -6.18
N GLY A 55 -9.63 13.00 -6.61
CA GLY A 55 -8.23 13.38 -6.83
C GLY A 55 -7.17 12.74 -5.93
N GLU A 56 -7.55 12.01 -4.88
CA GLU A 56 -6.54 11.41 -4.01
C GLU A 56 -5.96 10.12 -4.61
N ARG A 57 -4.63 10.11 -4.81
CA ARG A 57 -3.88 8.93 -5.24
C ARG A 57 -3.89 7.88 -4.13
N VAL A 58 -4.46 6.71 -4.42
CA VAL A 58 -4.54 5.59 -3.48
C VAL A 58 -4.06 4.31 -4.13
N ILE A 59 -3.22 3.57 -3.41
CA ILE A 59 -2.85 2.19 -3.74
C ILE A 59 -3.77 1.27 -2.96
N LYS A 60 -4.51 0.41 -3.65
CA LYS A 60 -5.37 -0.62 -3.06
C LYS A 60 -4.62 -1.93 -3.01
N VAL A 61 -4.67 -2.59 -1.86
CA VAL A 61 -4.10 -3.91 -1.65
C VAL A 61 -5.22 -4.93 -1.47
N LEU A 62 -5.18 -6.00 -2.26
CA LEU A 62 -6.13 -7.12 -2.18
C LEU A 62 -5.40 -8.38 -1.71
N ASN A 63 -6.06 -9.18 -0.90
CA ASN A 63 -5.60 -10.54 -0.63
C ASN A 63 -5.67 -11.35 -1.93
N LYS A 64 -4.62 -12.11 -2.25
CA LYS A 64 -4.53 -12.84 -3.52
C LYS A 64 -5.65 -13.88 -3.68
N ASP A 65 -5.94 -14.62 -2.62
CA ASP A 65 -6.86 -15.78 -2.69
C ASP A 65 -8.33 -15.35 -2.71
N THR A 66 -8.67 -14.30 -1.96
CA THR A 66 -10.06 -13.87 -1.77
C THR A 66 -10.47 -12.65 -2.60
N ARG A 67 -9.50 -11.94 -3.20
CA ARG A 67 -9.68 -10.64 -3.87
C ARG A 67 -10.32 -9.55 -2.99
N ARG A 68 -10.45 -9.78 -1.69
CA ARG A 68 -11.00 -8.81 -0.74
C ARG A 68 -9.96 -7.74 -0.43
N ALA A 69 -10.43 -6.51 -0.26
CA ALA A 69 -9.57 -5.39 0.12
C ALA A 69 -8.94 -5.65 1.49
N SER A 70 -7.61 -5.73 1.51
CA SER A 70 -6.82 -5.89 2.73
C SER A 70 -6.38 -4.54 3.28
N ALA A 71 -6.06 -3.58 2.40
CA ALA A 71 -5.67 -2.24 2.82
C ALA A 71 -5.84 -1.18 1.70
N TYR A 72 -5.83 0.07 2.13
CA TYR A 72 -5.66 1.25 1.28
C TYR A 72 -4.44 2.02 1.77
N VAL A 73 -3.53 2.37 0.87
CA VAL A 73 -2.33 3.14 1.15
C VAL A 73 -2.47 4.51 0.52
N PHE A 74 -2.51 5.53 1.37
CA PHE A 74 -2.56 6.93 0.99
C PHE A 74 -1.16 7.52 1.01
N LYS A 75 -0.94 8.63 0.29
CA LYS A 75 0.36 9.33 0.28
C LYS A 75 0.90 9.61 1.67
N CYS A 76 0.06 10.12 2.57
CA CYS A 76 0.46 10.44 3.94
C CYS A 76 0.82 9.21 4.78
N CYS A 77 0.40 8.01 4.40
CA CYS A 77 0.64 6.77 5.12
C CYS A 77 1.88 6.01 4.64
N TRP A 78 2.44 6.42 3.49
CA TRP A 78 3.66 5.84 2.98
C TRP A 78 4.81 6.07 3.97
N GLY A 79 5.62 5.04 4.19
CA GLY A 79 6.69 5.09 5.20
C GLY A 79 6.24 4.81 6.63
N TYR A 80 5.00 4.39 6.86
CA TYR A 80 4.49 4.03 8.19
C TYR A 80 3.97 2.59 8.25
N HIS A 81 3.93 2.01 9.45
CA HIS A 81 3.38 0.66 9.60
C HIS A 81 1.86 0.60 9.48
N THR A 82 1.15 1.70 9.70
CA THR A 82 -0.31 1.78 9.64
C THR A 82 -0.80 2.91 8.73
N ASN A 83 -1.99 2.74 8.15
CA ASN A 83 -2.66 3.82 7.44
C ASN A 83 -3.52 4.68 8.38
N CYS A 84 -4.00 5.79 7.86
CA CYS A 84 -4.86 6.72 8.60
C CYS A 84 -6.36 6.41 8.47
N TYR A 85 -6.74 5.25 7.92
CA TYR A 85 -8.14 4.88 7.69
C TYR A 85 -8.70 4.05 8.84
N GLY A 86 -9.87 4.45 9.36
CA GLY A 86 -10.54 3.76 10.46
C GLY A 86 -9.68 3.76 11.73
N GLU A 87 -9.32 2.56 12.20
CA GLU A 87 -8.49 2.34 13.41
C GLU A 87 -7.01 2.05 13.09
N GLY A 88 -6.57 2.28 11.85
CA GLY A 88 -5.17 2.12 11.46
C GLY A 88 -4.82 0.71 10.99
N THR A 89 -5.12 0.42 9.72
CA THR A 89 -4.78 -0.87 9.10
C THR A 89 -3.26 -1.00 8.93
N ARG A 90 -2.69 -2.16 9.26
CA ARG A 90 -1.27 -2.44 9.01
C ARG A 90 -0.97 -2.45 7.52
N ILE A 91 -0.11 -1.55 7.06
CA ILE A 91 0.26 -1.41 5.64
C ILE A 91 1.75 -1.53 5.38
N GLY A 92 2.60 -1.44 6.42
CA GLY A 92 4.05 -1.35 6.23
C GLY A 92 4.63 -2.51 5.43
N THR A 93 4.15 -3.74 5.67
CA THR A 93 4.53 -4.94 4.90
C THR A 93 4.25 -4.80 3.42
N TYR A 94 3.10 -4.22 3.07
CA TYR A 94 2.69 -4.07 1.68
C TYR A 94 3.51 -2.98 0.99
N CYS A 95 3.83 -1.91 1.72
CA CYS A 95 4.71 -0.85 1.23
C CYS A 95 6.12 -1.39 0.97
N GLN A 96 6.68 -2.18 1.89
CA GLN A 96 7.98 -2.84 1.71
C GLN A 96 7.98 -3.81 0.53
N ALA A 97 6.94 -4.62 0.38
CA ALA A 97 6.84 -5.55 -0.75
C ALA A 97 6.81 -4.83 -2.10
N LEU A 98 6.12 -3.68 -2.18
CA LEU A 98 6.09 -2.87 -3.39
C LEU A 98 7.43 -2.17 -3.65
N ASP A 99 8.02 -1.57 -2.61
CA ASP A 99 9.31 -0.88 -2.70
C ASP A 99 10.43 -1.84 -3.12
N ASN A 100 10.51 -3.01 -2.51
CA ASN A 100 11.44 -4.07 -2.90
C ASN A 100 11.20 -4.54 -4.33
N HIS A 101 9.94 -4.63 -4.77
CA HIS A 101 9.64 -5.02 -6.14
C HIS A 101 10.15 -3.97 -7.14
N ILE A 102 9.99 -2.68 -6.84
CA ILE A 102 10.50 -1.58 -7.67
C ILE A 102 12.03 -1.63 -7.75
N ILE A 103 12.72 -1.85 -6.63
CA ILE A 103 14.19 -1.93 -6.57
C ILE A 103 14.74 -3.07 -7.43
N ASN A 104 14.01 -4.19 -7.53
CA ASN A 104 14.44 -5.39 -8.25
C ASN A 104 13.87 -5.51 -9.68
N SER A 105 13.15 -4.49 -10.17
CA SER A 105 12.57 -4.45 -11.53
C SER A 105 13.50 -3.77 -12.52
#